data_AF-A0A379SEY5-F1
#
_entry.id   AF-A0A379SEY5-F1
#
_cell.length_a   1.000
_cell.length_b   1.000
_cell.length_c   1.000
_cell.angle_alpha   90.00
_cell.angle_beta   90.00
_cell.angle_gamma   90.00
#
_symmetry.space_group_name_H-M   'P 1'
#
loop_
_entity.id
_entity.type
_entity.pdbx_description
1 polymer ?
#
loop_
_entity_poly.entity_id
_entity_poly.type
_entity_poly.pdbx_seq_one_letter_code
_entity_poly.pdbx_strand_id
1 'polypeptide(L)'
;MKKSSRMSVIHPHAAGVDIGAEFHVVAVPPDADAAPVRTFQRFTGDLHRMSGWLKTCHITTIAMESTGVYWLPAFEIPEAAGFNVILVNARDAKNVPGRKTDVNDAQWLQKLHSFGLLRASFRPEHDISVLRSYLRQRERLTEYRAAHIQHMQKALMQMNVQLHHAVSDITGVTGLSIVRAIVSGERDPSVLIQYRDVRCKKTPEVLQQALTGNWQPEHLFAPEQSVAFFDFYQEKSVSVMIKSKLHYCSSAPELKSLKEYCPPPDIVQNSPISFPLMSDHYSGKLPEQT
;
A
#
# COMPACT_ATOMS: atom_id res chain seq x y z
N MET A 1 -42.51 -35.99 17.07
CA MET A 1 -42.01 -34.63 17.37
C MET A 1 -40.52 -34.59 17.10
N LYS A 2 -40.06 -33.93 16.03
CA LYS A 2 -38.62 -33.74 15.78
C LYS A 2 -38.06 -32.79 16.85
N LYS A 3 -37.09 -33.24 17.64
CA LYS A 3 -36.29 -32.38 18.53
C LYS A 3 -35.63 -31.31 17.64
N SER A 4 -36.08 -30.07 17.75
CA SER A 4 -35.36 -28.93 17.18
C SER A 4 -34.02 -28.85 17.90
N SER A 5 -32.92 -29.21 17.22
CA SER A 5 -31.58 -29.03 17.76
C SER A 5 -31.34 -27.53 17.88
N ARG A 6 -31.48 -27.01 19.11
CA ARG A 6 -31.17 -25.63 19.44
C ARG A 6 -29.71 -25.40 19.04
N MET A 7 -29.45 -24.49 18.11
CA MET A 7 -28.08 -24.15 17.71
C MET A 7 -27.30 -23.75 18.96
N SER A 8 -26.15 -24.39 19.20
CA SER A 8 -25.29 -24.08 20.33
C SER A 8 -24.60 -22.74 20.10
N VAL A 9 -24.69 -21.84 21.07
CA VAL A 9 -23.94 -20.58 21.06
C VAL A 9 -22.46 -20.89 21.27
N ILE A 10 -21.61 -20.45 20.33
CA ILE A 10 -20.15 -20.64 20.35
C ILE A 10 -19.47 -19.44 21.01
N HIS A 11 -19.96 -18.24 20.74
CA HIS A 11 -19.44 -16.98 21.28
C HIS A 11 -20.53 -16.26 22.09
N PRO A 12 -20.72 -16.59 23.38
CA PRO A 12 -21.81 -16.03 24.20
C PRO A 12 -21.64 -14.53 24.45
N HIS A 13 -20.40 -14.04 24.49
CA HIS A 13 -20.04 -12.64 24.72
C HIS A 13 -19.61 -11.97 23.42
N ALA A 14 -20.42 -12.13 22.37
CA ALA A 14 -20.19 -11.61 21.03
C ALA A 14 -20.88 -10.26 20.81
N ALA A 15 -20.17 -9.32 20.17
CA ALA A 15 -20.75 -8.10 19.60
C ALA A 15 -20.67 -8.12 18.07
N GLY A 16 -21.62 -7.42 17.43
CA GLY A 16 -21.61 -7.15 16.00
C GLY A 16 -21.52 -5.64 15.77
N VAL A 17 -20.65 -5.23 14.84
CA VAL A 17 -20.47 -3.83 14.48
C VAL A 17 -20.65 -3.65 12.98
N ASP A 18 -21.61 -2.81 12.61
CA ASP A 18 -21.73 -2.30 11.25
C ASP A 18 -20.97 -0.97 11.12
N ILE A 19 -19.94 -0.96 10.27
CA ILE A 19 -19.02 0.17 10.10
C ILE A 19 -19.49 1.06 8.95
N GLY A 20 -20.19 2.15 9.30
CA GLY A 20 -20.56 3.22 8.39
C GLY A 20 -19.49 4.30 8.19
N ALA A 21 -19.73 5.18 7.22
CA ALA A 21 -18.87 6.32 6.92
C ALA A 21 -18.94 7.43 7.97
N GLU A 22 -20.13 7.68 8.52
CA GLU A 22 -20.41 8.75 9.48
C GLU A 22 -20.45 8.22 10.92
N PHE A 23 -21.04 7.05 11.13
CA PHE A 23 -21.22 6.42 12.44
C PHE A 23 -21.06 4.90 12.36
N HIS A 24 -20.97 4.27 13.51
CA HIS A 24 -20.94 2.81 13.67
C HIS A 24 -22.12 2.38 14.53
N VAL A 25 -22.80 1.31 14.12
CA VAL A 25 -23.87 0.71 14.92
C VAL A 25 -23.35 -0.57 15.53
N VAL A 26 -23.48 -0.68 16.84
CA VAL A 26 -22.91 -1.77 17.63
C VAL A 26 -24.03 -2.48 18.37
N ALA A 27 -24.14 -3.79 18.19
CA ALA A 27 -25.08 -4.64 18.89
C ALA A 27 -24.34 -5.61 19.83
N VAL A 28 -24.85 -5.74 21.05
CA VAL A 28 -24.43 -6.72 22.06
C VAL A 28 -25.61 -7.68 22.37
N PRO A 29 -25.41 -8.77 23.13
CA PRO A 29 -26.51 -9.62 23.56
C PRO A 29 -27.60 -8.82 24.29
N PRO A 30 -28.90 -9.12 24.09
CA PRO A 30 -30.00 -8.35 24.69
C PRO A 30 -30.00 -8.29 26.22
N ASP A 31 -29.36 -9.26 26.87
CA ASP A 31 -29.21 -9.37 28.32
C ASP A 31 -27.97 -8.66 28.87
N ALA A 32 -27.10 -8.12 28.00
CA ALA A 32 -25.85 -7.46 28.40
C ALA A 32 -26.03 -5.97 28.78
N ASP A 33 -27.07 -5.29 28.28
CA ASP A 33 -27.36 -3.88 28.55
C ASP A 33 -28.84 -3.57 28.29
N ALA A 34 -29.41 -2.58 29.00
CA ALA A 34 -30.79 -2.12 28.77
C ALA A 34 -30.99 -1.49 27.37
N ALA A 35 -29.94 -0.92 26.81
CA ALA A 35 -29.85 -0.44 25.43
C ALA A 35 -28.78 -1.27 24.68
N PRO A 36 -29.12 -2.49 24.22
CA PRO A 36 -28.17 -3.45 23.65
C PRO A 36 -27.70 -3.10 22.24
N VAL A 37 -28.27 -2.07 21.63
CA VAL A 37 -27.77 -1.50 20.36
C VAL A 37 -27.51 -0.03 20.57
N ARG A 38 -26.30 0.42 20.21
CA ARG A 38 -25.88 1.81 20.32
C ARG A 38 -25.16 2.28 19.07
N THR A 39 -25.35 3.55 18.77
CA THR A 39 -24.63 4.24 17.70
C THR A 39 -23.49 5.07 18.28
N PHE A 40 -22.31 4.92 17.70
CA PHE A 40 -21.12 5.70 18.04
C PHE A 40 -20.71 6.53 16.84
N GLN A 41 -20.29 7.78 17.08
CA GLN A 41 -19.69 8.57 16.01
C GLN A 41 -18.32 8.01 15.66
N ARG A 42 -17.75 8.46 14.55
CA ARG A 42 -16.49 7.91 14.04
C ARG A 42 -15.22 8.47 14.70
N PHE A 43 -15.36 9.47 15.56
CA PHE A 43 -14.22 10.09 16.21
C PHE A 43 -13.46 9.11 17.10
N THR A 44 -12.14 9.27 17.22
CA THR A 44 -11.30 8.40 18.06
C THR A 44 -11.80 8.32 19.51
N GLY A 45 -12.27 9.45 20.06
CA GLY A 45 -12.87 9.48 21.39
C GLY A 45 -14.14 8.61 21.50
N ASP A 46 -14.96 8.56 20.45
CA ASP A 46 -16.13 7.69 20.38
C ASP A 46 -15.75 6.22 20.27
N LEU A 47 -14.69 5.88 19.52
CA LEU A 47 -14.18 4.51 19.43
C LEU A 47 -13.67 4.01 20.79
N HIS A 48 -13.02 4.87 21.58
CA HIS A 48 -12.65 4.53 22.96
C HIS A 48 -13.87 4.37 23.87
N ARG A 49 -14.90 5.23 23.74
CA ARG A 49 -16.17 5.07 24.48
C ARG A 49 -16.88 3.78 24.10
N MET A 50 -16.87 3.42 22.82
CA MET A 50 -17.38 2.15 22.31
C MET A 50 -16.65 0.98 22.97
N SER A 51 -15.31 0.97 22.98
CA SER A 51 -14.53 -0.06 23.67
C SER A 51 -14.83 -0.12 25.18
N GLY A 52 -14.99 1.03 25.84
CA GLY A 52 -15.35 1.11 27.25
C GLY A 52 -16.72 0.49 27.53
N TRP A 53 -17.72 0.82 26.72
CA TRP A 53 -19.06 0.24 26.82
C TRP A 53 -19.07 -1.27 26.53
N LEU A 54 -18.32 -1.73 25.54
CA LEU A 54 -18.19 -3.17 25.26
C LEU A 54 -17.59 -3.93 26.45
N LYS A 55 -16.68 -3.31 27.23
CA LYS A 55 -16.15 -3.90 28.47
C LYS A 55 -17.22 -3.99 29.57
N THR A 56 -18.05 -2.95 29.74
CA THR A 56 -19.15 -2.99 30.72
C THR A 56 -20.19 -4.05 30.38
N CYS A 57 -20.37 -4.33 29.08
CA CYS A 57 -21.24 -5.41 28.58
C CYS A 57 -20.57 -6.81 28.63
N HIS A 58 -19.36 -6.92 29.18
CA HIS A 58 -18.58 -8.16 29.26
C HIS A 58 -18.31 -8.84 27.91
N ILE A 59 -18.23 -8.07 26.82
CA ILE A 59 -17.92 -8.60 25.49
C ILE A 59 -16.47 -9.09 25.45
N THR A 60 -16.23 -10.21 24.76
CA THR A 60 -14.89 -10.76 24.56
C THR A 60 -14.50 -10.85 23.08
N THR A 61 -15.49 -10.95 22.19
CA THR A 61 -15.24 -11.04 20.74
C THR A 61 -16.19 -10.17 19.93
N ILE A 62 -15.68 -9.60 18.84
CA ILE A 62 -16.38 -8.61 18.03
C ILE A 62 -16.26 -9.02 16.56
N ALA A 63 -17.38 -9.08 15.85
CA ALA A 63 -17.40 -9.16 14.40
C ALA A 63 -17.72 -7.79 13.80
N MET A 64 -16.95 -7.36 12.80
CA MET A 64 -17.12 -6.08 12.11
C MET A 64 -17.36 -6.29 10.62
N GLU A 65 -18.37 -5.64 10.06
CA GLU A 65 -18.55 -5.51 8.61
C GLU A 65 -18.11 -4.11 8.18
N SER A 66 -17.35 -4.00 7.08
CA SER A 66 -17.08 -2.71 6.45
C SER A 66 -16.94 -2.83 4.94
N THR A 67 -17.37 -1.78 4.25
CA THR A 67 -17.26 -1.63 2.79
C THR A 67 -16.14 -0.69 2.35
N GLY A 68 -15.48 0.01 3.29
CA GLY A 68 -14.44 1.01 3.02
C GLY A 68 -13.21 0.86 3.92
N VAL A 69 -12.31 1.85 3.96
CA VAL A 69 -11.10 1.82 4.81
C VAL A 69 -11.38 2.10 6.30
N TYR A 70 -12.63 2.42 6.62
CA TYR A 70 -13.04 3.02 7.90
C TYR A 70 -12.94 2.05 9.09
N TRP A 71 -12.88 0.75 8.81
CA TRP A 71 -12.74 -0.29 9.83
C TRP A 71 -11.39 -0.26 10.54
N LEU A 72 -10.34 0.30 9.96
CA LEU A 72 -8.99 0.15 10.51
C LEU A 72 -8.88 0.66 11.97
N PRO A 73 -9.21 1.93 12.28
CA PRO A 73 -9.18 2.41 13.68
C PRO A 73 -10.28 1.76 14.54
N ALA A 74 -11.44 1.44 13.95
CA ALA A 74 -12.53 0.78 14.66
C ALA A 74 -12.17 -0.66 15.06
N PHE A 75 -11.21 -1.29 14.37
CA PHE A 75 -10.66 -2.60 14.66
C PHE A 75 -9.49 -2.51 15.64
N GLU A 76 -8.51 -1.64 15.38
CA GLU A 76 -7.26 -1.53 16.15
C GLU A 76 -7.50 -1.07 17.59
N ILE A 77 -8.44 -0.15 17.83
CA ILE A 77 -8.70 0.37 19.18
C ILE A 77 -9.32 -0.70 20.10
N PRO A 78 -10.36 -1.45 19.69
CA PRO A 78 -10.82 -2.60 20.47
C PRO A 78 -9.78 -3.73 20.55
N GLU A 79 -9.03 -4.03 19.48
CA GLU A 79 -7.95 -5.02 19.53
C GLU A 79 -6.93 -4.67 20.64
N ALA A 80 -6.46 -3.42 20.67
CA ALA A 80 -5.56 -2.92 21.71
C ALA A 80 -6.19 -2.89 23.11
N ALA A 81 -7.52 -2.80 23.20
CA ALA A 81 -8.26 -2.87 24.46
C ALA A 81 -8.45 -4.30 24.99
N GLY A 82 -8.02 -5.32 24.24
CA GLY A 82 -8.03 -6.74 24.62
C GLY A 82 -9.16 -7.57 24.02
N PHE A 83 -9.91 -7.05 23.05
CA PHE A 83 -11.00 -7.79 22.39
C PHE A 83 -10.46 -8.67 21.26
N ASN A 84 -11.06 -9.85 21.06
CA ASN A 84 -10.84 -10.65 19.85
C ASN A 84 -11.72 -10.14 18.72
N VAL A 85 -11.14 -9.35 17.81
CA VAL A 85 -11.85 -8.69 16.72
C VAL A 85 -11.64 -9.44 15.40
N ILE A 86 -12.74 -9.71 14.68
CA ILE A 86 -12.70 -10.22 13.32
C ILE A 86 -13.37 -9.24 12.35
N LEU A 87 -12.77 -9.08 11.18
CA LEU A 87 -13.39 -8.37 10.05
C LEU A 87 -14.07 -9.41 9.16
N VAL A 88 -15.32 -9.20 8.77
CA VAL A 88 -16.06 -10.12 7.89
C VAL A 88 -16.35 -9.47 6.55
N ASN A 89 -16.45 -10.30 5.50
CA ASN A 89 -16.85 -9.82 4.20
C ASN A 89 -18.35 -9.54 4.18
N ALA A 90 -18.75 -8.36 3.69
CA ALA A 90 -20.15 -7.97 3.51
C ALA A 90 -21.00 -9.00 2.73
N ARG A 91 -20.37 -9.80 1.86
CA ARG A 91 -21.05 -10.89 1.11
C ARG A 91 -21.47 -12.05 2.00
N ASP A 92 -20.69 -12.34 3.04
CA ASP A 92 -20.89 -13.48 3.95
C ASP A 92 -21.87 -13.12 5.09
N ALA A 93 -22.04 -11.83 5.38
CA ALA A 93 -22.94 -11.31 6.40
C ALA A 93 -24.30 -10.82 5.85
N LYS A 94 -24.62 -11.07 4.57
CA LYS A 94 -25.82 -10.50 3.95
C LYS A 94 -27.11 -10.90 4.68
N ASN A 95 -27.84 -9.88 5.12
CA ASN A 95 -29.19 -10.02 5.62
C ASN A 95 -30.18 -10.41 4.50
N VAL A 96 -31.35 -10.93 4.91
CA VAL A 96 -32.44 -11.27 3.98
C VAL A 96 -32.93 -10.01 3.26
N PRO A 97 -33.09 -10.01 1.92
CA PRO A 97 -33.50 -8.83 1.17
C PRO A 97 -34.83 -8.23 1.65
N GLY A 98 -34.90 -6.89 1.77
CA GLY A 98 -36.16 -6.14 1.99
C GLY A 98 -36.36 -5.50 3.37
N ARG A 99 -35.43 -5.65 4.34
CA ARG A 99 -35.51 -5.04 5.69
C ARG A 99 -34.16 -4.53 6.21
N LYS A 100 -33.31 -3.98 5.33
CA LYS A 100 -31.96 -3.54 5.67
C LYS A 100 -31.98 -2.21 6.42
N THR A 101 -31.49 -2.20 7.66
CA THR A 101 -31.17 -0.99 8.44
C THR A 101 -29.87 -1.27 9.18
N ASP A 102 -29.04 -0.25 9.43
CA ASP A 102 -27.75 -0.42 10.11
C ASP A 102 -27.89 -1.08 11.50
N VAL A 103 -29.03 -0.86 12.18
CA VAL A 103 -29.41 -1.54 13.43
C VAL A 103 -29.64 -3.04 13.22
N ASN A 104 -30.45 -3.41 12.22
CA ASN A 104 -30.72 -4.81 11.92
C ASN A 104 -29.45 -5.54 11.43
N ASP A 105 -28.57 -4.84 10.73
CA ASP A 105 -27.32 -5.39 10.23
C ASP A 105 -26.34 -5.66 11.38
N ALA A 106 -26.15 -4.72 12.30
CA ALA A 106 -25.34 -4.93 13.50
C ALA A 106 -25.87 -6.09 14.37
N GLN A 107 -27.19 -6.15 14.60
CA GLN A 107 -27.81 -7.24 15.36
C GLN A 107 -27.69 -8.59 14.67
N TRP A 108 -27.87 -8.63 13.35
CA TRP A 108 -27.70 -9.84 12.55
C TRP A 108 -26.27 -10.34 12.60
N LEU A 109 -25.31 -9.43 12.45
CA LEU A 109 -23.89 -9.72 12.55
C LEU A 109 -23.52 -10.28 13.92
N GLN A 110 -24.01 -9.65 15.00
CA GLN A 110 -23.83 -10.14 16.37
C GLN A 110 -24.35 -11.58 16.52
N LYS A 111 -25.54 -11.84 15.99
CA LYS A 111 -26.17 -13.16 16.07
C LYS A 111 -25.39 -14.21 15.29
N LEU A 112 -24.99 -13.92 14.05
CA LEU A 112 -24.17 -14.83 13.24
C LEU A 112 -22.84 -15.13 13.93
N HIS A 113 -22.20 -14.12 14.52
CA HIS A 113 -20.96 -14.28 15.27
C HIS A 113 -21.17 -15.17 16.50
N SER A 114 -22.26 -14.97 17.24
CA SER A 114 -22.57 -15.76 18.43
C SER A 114 -22.68 -17.28 18.14
N PHE A 115 -23.11 -17.64 16.94
CA PHE A 115 -23.21 -19.04 16.48
C PHE A 115 -21.97 -19.52 15.70
N GLY A 116 -20.92 -18.70 15.57
CA GLY A 116 -19.70 -19.03 14.81
C GLY A 116 -19.95 -19.26 13.31
N LEU A 117 -20.97 -18.61 12.75
CA LEU A 117 -21.36 -18.75 11.34
C LEU A 117 -20.58 -17.81 10.41
N LEU A 118 -19.71 -16.97 10.97
CA LEU A 118 -18.94 -15.99 10.22
C LEU A 118 -17.52 -16.50 9.96
N ARG A 119 -17.04 -16.26 8.74
CA ARG A 119 -15.65 -16.47 8.38
C ARG A 119 -14.89 -15.15 8.49
N ALA A 120 -13.84 -15.14 9.29
CA ALA A 120 -12.93 -13.99 9.37
C ALA A 120 -12.23 -13.77 8.02
N SER A 121 -12.20 -12.51 7.59
CA SER A 121 -11.34 -12.05 6.50
C SER A 121 -9.89 -12.14 6.95
N PHE A 122 -9.01 -12.50 6.01
CA PHE A 122 -7.58 -12.57 6.31
C PHE A 122 -7.02 -11.17 6.62
N ARG A 123 -6.60 -10.97 7.86
CA ARG A 123 -5.77 -9.84 8.29
C ARG A 123 -4.41 -10.40 8.72
N PRO A 124 -3.29 -9.93 8.15
CA PRO A 124 -1.97 -10.26 8.66
C PRO A 124 -1.80 -9.79 10.09
N GLU A 125 -0.92 -10.45 10.83
CA GLU A 125 -0.48 -9.98 12.14
C GLU A 125 0.02 -8.53 12.09
N HIS A 126 -0.03 -7.85 13.24
CA HIS A 126 0.26 -6.43 13.38
C HIS A 126 1.54 -6.01 12.64
N ASP A 127 2.66 -6.70 12.87
CA ASP A 127 3.94 -6.36 12.25
C ASP A 127 3.92 -6.47 10.72
N ILE A 128 3.26 -7.49 10.18
CA ILE A 128 3.10 -7.65 8.73
C ILE A 128 2.18 -6.55 8.18
N SER A 129 1.14 -6.16 8.93
CA SER A 129 0.23 -5.07 8.56
C SER A 129 0.95 -3.71 8.51
N VAL A 130 1.87 -3.45 9.45
CA VAL A 130 2.73 -2.26 9.44
C VAL A 130 3.65 -2.27 8.21
N LEU A 131 4.34 -3.39 7.94
CA LEU A 131 5.21 -3.51 6.75
C LEU A 131 4.45 -3.31 5.45
N ARG A 132 3.25 -3.90 5.31
CA ARG A 132 2.39 -3.71 4.14
C ARG A 132 1.99 -2.24 3.94
N SER A 133 1.82 -1.49 5.03
CA SER A 133 1.51 -0.05 4.96
C SER A 133 2.68 0.73 4.37
N TYR A 134 3.92 0.44 4.79
CA TYR A 134 5.12 1.04 4.17
C TYR A 134 5.30 0.63 2.71
N LEU A 135 5.11 -0.65 2.37
CA LEU A 135 5.26 -1.12 1.00
C LEU A 135 4.26 -0.45 0.05
N ARG A 136 2.98 -0.33 0.46
CA ARG A 136 1.95 0.41 -0.32
C ARG A 136 2.30 1.88 -0.49
N GLN A 137 2.87 2.52 0.53
CA GLN A 137 3.32 3.91 0.42
C GLN A 137 4.47 4.02 -0.60
N ARG A 138 5.44 3.11 -0.55
CA ARG A 138 6.58 3.07 -1.48
C ARG A 138 6.14 2.82 -2.93
N GLU A 139 5.18 1.94 -3.14
CA GLU A 139 4.58 1.67 -4.45
C GLU A 139 4.02 2.96 -5.06
N ARG A 140 3.19 3.70 -4.32
CA ARG A 140 2.66 5.01 -4.77
C ARG A 140 3.76 6.03 -5.10
N LEU A 141 4.79 6.13 -4.25
CA LEU A 141 5.92 7.04 -4.51
C LEU A 141 6.68 6.63 -5.79
N THR A 142 6.76 5.34 -6.07
CA THR A 142 7.38 4.81 -7.29
C THR A 142 6.54 5.15 -8.53
N GLU A 143 5.22 5.02 -8.44
CA GLU A 143 4.28 5.43 -9.50
C GLU A 143 4.35 6.94 -9.79
N TYR A 144 4.34 7.78 -8.75
CA TYR A 144 4.49 9.23 -8.92
C TYR A 144 5.83 9.59 -9.56
N ARG A 145 6.93 8.98 -9.11
CA ARG A 145 8.24 9.15 -9.72
C ARG A 145 8.22 8.78 -11.21
N ALA A 146 7.57 7.66 -11.57
CA ALA A 146 7.48 7.20 -12.95
C ALA A 146 6.73 8.18 -13.85
N ALA A 147 5.66 8.81 -13.36
CA ALA A 147 4.95 9.85 -14.11
C ALA A 147 5.89 11.03 -14.47
N HIS A 148 6.77 11.44 -13.55
CA HIS A 148 7.72 12.52 -13.83
C HIS A 148 8.84 12.14 -14.80
N ILE A 149 9.13 10.84 -14.96
CA ILE A 149 10.00 10.37 -16.06
C ILE A 149 9.36 10.67 -17.41
N GLN A 150 8.07 10.37 -17.55
CA GLN A 150 7.32 10.65 -18.78
C GLN A 150 7.22 12.16 -19.04
N HIS A 151 7.06 12.97 -17.99
CA HIS A 151 7.07 14.43 -18.11
C HIS A 151 8.43 14.98 -18.56
N MET A 152 9.54 14.46 -18.03
CA MET A 152 10.89 14.80 -18.53
C MET A 152 11.03 14.47 -20.02
N GLN A 153 10.64 13.26 -20.43
CA GLN A 153 10.70 12.85 -21.84
C GLN A 153 9.84 13.75 -22.73
N LYS A 154 8.61 14.06 -22.33
CA LYS A 154 7.71 14.95 -23.06
C LYS A 154 8.31 16.33 -23.25
N ALA A 155 8.87 16.92 -22.20
CA ALA A 155 9.52 18.22 -22.27
C ALA A 155 10.71 18.23 -23.25
N LEU A 156 11.57 17.20 -23.19
CA LEU A 156 12.68 17.05 -24.12
C LEU A 156 12.18 16.95 -25.57
N MET A 157 11.12 16.18 -25.82
CA MET A 157 10.51 16.08 -27.16
C MET A 157 9.93 17.39 -27.66
N GLN A 158 9.31 18.21 -26.79
CA GLN A 158 8.80 19.54 -27.15
C GLN A 158 9.94 20.49 -27.56
N MET A 159 11.11 20.33 -26.98
CA MET A 159 12.34 21.02 -27.37
C MET A 159 13.09 20.31 -28.51
N ASN A 160 12.53 19.26 -29.12
CA ASN A 160 13.19 18.42 -30.12
C ASN A 160 14.55 17.83 -29.67
N VAL A 161 14.75 17.67 -28.36
CA VAL A 161 15.92 16.97 -27.78
C VAL A 161 15.61 15.48 -27.75
N GLN A 162 16.19 14.75 -28.70
CA GLN A 162 15.97 13.31 -28.93
C GLN A 162 16.84 12.43 -28.02
N LEU A 163 16.88 12.73 -26.72
CA LEU A 163 17.76 12.04 -25.75
C LEU A 163 17.57 10.52 -25.73
N HIS A 164 16.37 10.02 -26.02
CA HIS A 164 16.07 8.58 -26.06
C HIS A 164 16.78 7.85 -27.23
N HIS A 165 17.29 8.56 -28.24
CA HIS A 165 18.18 7.98 -29.25
C HIS A 165 19.64 7.88 -28.78
N ALA A 166 20.00 8.68 -27.78
CA ALA A 166 21.34 8.77 -27.22
C ALA A 166 21.56 7.82 -26.03
N VAL A 167 20.55 7.63 -25.18
CA VAL A 167 20.61 6.76 -24.00
C VAL A 167 19.47 5.76 -23.96
N SER A 168 19.73 4.55 -23.46
CA SER A 168 18.72 3.52 -23.27
C SER A 168 17.78 3.80 -22.08
N ASP A 169 18.25 4.58 -21.11
CA ASP A 169 17.51 4.96 -19.91
C ASP A 169 17.79 6.43 -19.57
N ILE A 170 16.75 7.25 -19.62
CA ILE A 170 16.81 8.67 -19.25
C ILE A 170 17.06 8.88 -17.76
N THR A 171 16.66 7.92 -16.92
CA THR A 171 16.89 7.95 -15.47
C THR A 171 18.21 7.33 -15.04
N GLY A 172 18.96 6.77 -16.00
CA GLY A 172 20.32 6.32 -15.77
C GLY A 172 21.26 7.49 -15.52
N VAL A 173 22.46 7.17 -15.04
CA VAL A 173 23.53 8.14 -14.67
C VAL A 173 23.76 9.17 -15.75
N THR A 174 23.99 8.70 -16.98
CA THR A 174 24.22 9.54 -18.16
C THR A 174 23.00 10.40 -18.48
N GLY A 175 21.81 9.78 -18.52
CA GLY A 175 20.56 10.46 -18.86
C GLY A 175 20.25 11.60 -17.90
N LEU A 176 20.28 11.33 -16.58
CA LEU A 176 20.05 12.34 -15.56
C LEU A 176 21.13 13.42 -15.55
N SER A 177 22.39 13.08 -15.81
CA SER A 177 23.46 14.09 -15.88
C SER A 177 23.22 15.07 -17.03
N ILE A 178 22.84 14.57 -18.21
CA ILE A 178 22.48 15.39 -19.37
C ILE A 178 21.24 16.24 -19.06
N VAL A 179 20.18 15.63 -18.54
CA VAL A 179 18.93 16.36 -18.21
C VAL A 179 19.19 17.44 -17.16
N ARG A 180 20.00 17.16 -16.12
CA ARG A 180 20.36 18.14 -15.09
C ARG A 180 21.25 19.25 -15.64
N ALA A 181 22.16 18.95 -16.57
CA ALA A 181 22.94 19.98 -17.26
C ALA A 181 22.02 20.92 -18.07
N ILE A 182 21.03 20.35 -18.78
CA ILE A 182 20.00 21.13 -19.48
C ILE A 182 19.21 22.00 -18.48
N VAL A 183 18.74 21.45 -17.37
CA VAL A 183 18.03 22.25 -16.35
C VAL A 183 18.92 23.36 -15.78
N SER A 184 20.23 23.11 -15.64
CA SER A 184 21.21 24.09 -15.13
C SER A 184 21.62 25.17 -16.15
N GLY A 185 21.11 25.10 -17.39
CA GLY A 185 21.34 26.12 -18.42
C GLY A 185 22.25 25.70 -19.56
N GLU A 186 22.77 24.47 -19.59
CA GLU A 186 23.65 24.00 -20.68
C GLU A 186 22.87 23.67 -21.97
N ARG A 187 23.29 24.22 -23.09
CA ARG A 187 22.59 24.13 -24.40
C ARG A 187 23.51 23.67 -25.53
N ASP A 188 24.82 23.65 -25.33
CA ASP A 188 25.79 23.20 -26.32
C ASP A 188 25.85 21.66 -26.35
N PRO A 189 25.45 21.03 -27.47
CA PRO A 189 25.54 19.58 -27.63
C PRO A 189 26.97 19.03 -27.41
N SER A 190 27.99 19.84 -27.72
CA SER A 190 29.41 19.47 -27.56
C SER A 190 29.79 19.30 -26.09
N VAL A 191 29.17 20.08 -25.19
CA VAL A 191 29.34 19.96 -23.74
C VAL A 191 28.46 18.83 -23.21
N LEU A 192 27.20 18.73 -23.64
CA LEU A 192 26.25 17.71 -23.17
C LEU A 192 26.74 16.28 -23.44
N ILE A 193 27.50 16.05 -24.52
CA ILE A 193 28.07 14.74 -24.84
C ILE A 193 29.17 14.31 -23.87
N GLN A 194 29.85 15.25 -23.21
CA GLN A 194 30.92 14.91 -22.27
C GLN A 194 30.39 14.15 -21.05
N TYR A 195 29.09 14.26 -20.76
CA TYR A 195 28.41 13.48 -19.73
C TYR A 195 28.14 12.02 -20.12
N ARG A 196 28.42 11.61 -21.37
CA ARG A 196 28.18 10.23 -21.81
C ARG A 196 29.18 9.27 -21.17
N ASP A 197 28.68 8.09 -20.80
CA ASP A 197 29.54 6.95 -20.48
C ASP A 197 30.29 6.46 -21.72
N VAL A 198 31.54 6.04 -21.53
CA VAL A 198 32.43 5.52 -22.59
C VAL A 198 31.85 4.30 -23.33
N ARG A 199 30.90 3.58 -22.72
CA ARG A 199 30.21 2.41 -23.31
C ARG A 199 29.04 2.79 -24.22
N CYS A 200 28.77 4.09 -24.42
CA CYS A 200 27.73 4.53 -25.33
C CYS A 200 28.05 4.08 -26.77
N LYS A 201 27.18 3.25 -27.35
CA LYS A 201 27.41 2.60 -28.66
C LYS A 201 27.23 3.55 -29.85
N LYS A 202 26.64 4.73 -29.63
CA LYS A 202 26.33 5.69 -30.71
C LYS A 202 27.53 6.59 -30.98
N THR A 203 27.73 6.95 -32.24
CA THR A 203 28.82 7.83 -32.63
C THR A 203 28.61 9.24 -32.05
N PRO A 204 29.69 10.00 -31.78
CA PRO A 204 29.57 11.36 -31.26
C PRO A 204 28.66 12.27 -32.10
N GLU A 205 28.70 12.13 -33.42
CA GLU A 205 27.94 12.97 -34.35
C GLU A 205 26.43 12.75 -34.20
N VAL A 206 26.00 11.49 -34.09
CA VAL A 206 24.59 11.14 -33.86
C VAL A 206 24.11 11.66 -32.51
N LEU A 207 24.98 11.63 -31.50
CA LEU A 207 24.66 12.18 -30.18
C LEU A 207 24.55 13.70 -30.21
N GLN A 208 25.38 14.41 -30.99
CA GLN A 208 25.30 15.87 -31.12
C GLN A 208 23.96 16.26 -31.75
N GLN A 209 23.59 15.56 -32.82
CA GLN A 209 22.30 15.77 -33.49
C GLN A 209 21.13 15.47 -32.54
N ALA A 210 21.19 14.38 -31.78
CA ALA A 210 20.14 14.01 -30.83
C ALA A 210 20.00 15.01 -29.66
N LEU A 211 21.07 15.69 -29.26
CA LEU A 211 21.07 16.66 -28.16
C LEU A 211 20.87 18.10 -28.62
N THR A 212 20.80 18.32 -29.93
CA THR A 212 20.44 19.63 -30.49
C THR A 212 18.95 19.86 -30.25
N GLY A 213 18.61 20.96 -29.58
CA GLY A 213 17.25 21.32 -29.23
C GLY A 213 16.82 22.70 -29.73
N ASN A 214 15.51 22.91 -29.74
CA ASN A 214 14.85 24.21 -29.85
C ASN A 214 14.55 24.74 -28.44
N TRP A 215 15.35 25.71 -28.01
CA TRP A 215 15.44 26.16 -26.62
C TRP A 215 14.53 27.36 -26.31
N GLN A 216 13.22 27.21 -26.53
CA GLN A 216 12.26 28.25 -26.13
C GLN A 216 12.17 28.32 -24.58
N PRO A 217 12.19 29.52 -23.98
CA PRO A 217 12.21 29.69 -22.52
C PRO A 217 11.07 28.97 -21.78
N GLU A 218 9.86 28.99 -22.34
CA GLU A 218 8.66 28.38 -21.77
C GLU A 218 8.75 26.85 -21.68
N HIS A 219 9.51 26.20 -22.56
CA HIS A 219 9.65 24.75 -22.58
C HIS A 219 10.64 24.24 -21.51
N LEU A 220 11.46 25.13 -20.94
CA LEU A 220 12.46 24.79 -19.93
C LEU A 220 11.90 24.68 -18.51
N PHE A 221 10.71 25.24 -18.27
CA PHE A 221 10.08 25.20 -16.95
C PHE A 221 9.57 23.79 -16.57
N ALA A 222 8.96 23.08 -17.52
CA ALA A 222 8.44 21.73 -17.31
C ALA A 222 9.52 20.67 -16.91
N PRO A 223 10.70 20.59 -17.57
CA PRO A 223 11.73 19.63 -17.19
C PRO A 223 12.38 19.98 -15.85
N GLU A 224 12.53 21.26 -15.50
CA GLU A 224 13.01 21.68 -14.17
C GLU A 224 12.12 21.12 -13.05
N GLN A 225 10.81 21.35 -13.14
CA GLN A 225 9.86 20.81 -12.16
C GLN A 225 9.84 19.28 -12.15
N SER A 226 9.93 18.65 -13.32
CA SER A 226 9.87 17.19 -13.44
C SER A 226 11.09 16.51 -12.81
N VAL A 227 12.29 17.08 -12.97
CA VAL A 227 13.51 16.60 -12.31
C VAL A 227 13.39 16.77 -10.79
N ALA A 228 12.94 17.94 -10.33
CA ALA A 228 12.77 18.20 -8.90
C ALA A 228 11.78 17.22 -8.24
N PHE A 229 10.64 16.94 -8.88
CA PHE A 229 9.69 15.94 -8.37
C PHE A 229 10.26 14.52 -8.43
N PHE A 230 10.97 14.16 -9.49
CA PHE A 230 11.64 12.86 -9.60
C PHE A 230 12.60 12.62 -8.43
N ASP A 231 13.46 13.60 -8.13
CA ASP A 231 14.43 13.54 -7.04
C ASP A 231 13.74 13.49 -5.67
N PHE A 232 12.69 14.31 -5.47
CA PHE A 232 11.89 14.30 -4.25
C PHE A 232 11.26 12.91 -3.98
N TYR A 233 10.59 12.32 -4.97
CA TYR A 233 9.97 11.01 -4.80
C TYR A 233 10.99 9.89 -4.61
N GLN A 234 12.17 9.99 -5.24
CA GLN A 234 13.28 9.07 -5.00
C GLN A 234 13.74 9.13 -3.53
N GLU A 235 13.96 10.32 -2.98
CA GLU A 235 14.35 10.53 -1.58
C GLU A 235 13.30 9.94 -0.62
N LYS A 236 12.01 10.24 -0.84
CA LYS A 236 10.93 9.72 0.01
C LYS A 236 10.79 8.20 -0.09
N SER A 237 10.98 7.62 -1.27
CA SER A 237 10.97 6.16 -1.47
C SER A 237 12.07 5.47 -0.66
N VAL A 238 13.28 6.06 -0.64
CA VAL A 238 14.40 5.57 0.20
C VAL A 238 14.09 5.70 1.68
N SER A 239 13.51 6.82 2.12
CA SER A 239 13.10 7.00 3.53
C SER A 239 12.10 5.94 4.00
N VAL A 240 11.10 5.61 3.16
CA VAL A 240 10.14 4.53 3.44
C VAL A 240 10.84 3.17 3.49
N MET A 241 11.78 2.91 2.58
CA MET A 241 12.57 1.67 2.59
C MET A 241 13.36 1.52 3.90
N ILE A 242 14.03 2.57 4.36
CA ILE A 242 14.76 2.58 5.63
C ILE A 242 13.82 2.28 6.80
N LYS A 243 12.66 2.97 6.89
CA LYS A 243 11.66 2.71 7.94
C LYS A 243 11.16 1.27 7.92
N SER A 244 10.85 0.73 6.74
CA SER A 244 10.38 -0.65 6.62
C SER A 244 11.43 -1.66 7.09
N LYS A 245 12.72 -1.42 6.79
CA LYS A 245 13.82 -2.28 7.23
C LYS A 245 14.06 -2.20 8.74
N LEU A 246 14.00 -1.00 9.32
CA LEU A 246 14.08 -0.82 10.78
C LEU A 246 12.96 -1.58 11.50
N HIS A 247 11.71 -1.46 11.02
CA HIS A 247 10.57 -2.21 11.57
C HIS A 247 10.82 -3.72 11.51
N TYR A 248 11.17 -4.24 10.32
CA TYR A 248 11.43 -5.66 10.12
C TYR A 248 12.52 -6.21 11.05
N CYS A 249 13.64 -5.49 11.20
CA CYS A 249 14.72 -5.89 12.10
C CYS A 249 14.32 -5.87 13.58
N SER A 250 13.37 -5.02 13.98
CA SER A 250 12.86 -4.98 15.36
C SER A 250 11.81 -6.05 15.66
N SER A 251 11.00 -6.43 14.66
CA SER A 251 9.88 -7.37 14.85
C SER A 251 10.25 -8.84 14.66
N ALA A 252 11.38 -9.16 14.00
CA ALA A 252 11.80 -10.54 13.73
C ALA A 252 13.11 -10.92 14.45
N PRO A 253 13.07 -11.32 15.73
CA PRO A 253 14.27 -11.70 16.48
C PRO A 253 14.96 -12.97 15.96
N GLU A 254 14.22 -13.90 15.34
CA GLU A 254 14.74 -15.19 14.84
C GLU A 254 15.60 -15.08 13.57
N LEU A 255 15.53 -13.94 12.85
CA LEU A 255 16.29 -13.72 11.62
C LEU A 255 17.58 -12.90 11.83
N LYS A 256 17.94 -12.59 13.08
CA LYS A 256 19.26 -12.03 13.42
C LYS A 256 20.42 -12.95 13.01
N SER A 257 20.15 -14.23 12.76
CA SER A 257 21.12 -15.22 12.27
C SER A 257 21.27 -15.24 10.74
N LEU A 258 20.32 -14.69 9.97
CA LEU A 258 20.50 -14.46 8.53
C LEU A 258 21.26 -13.15 8.30
N LYS A 259 22.54 -13.17 8.69
CA LYS A 259 23.55 -12.23 8.20
C LYS A 259 23.80 -12.48 6.72
N GLU A 260 22.84 -12.14 5.86
CA GLU A 260 23.07 -12.04 4.41
C GLU A 260 21.85 -11.36 3.78
N TYR A 261 21.82 -10.03 3.86
CA TYR A 261 21.56 -9.11 2.74
C TYR A 261 21.24 -7.72 3.31
N CYS A 262 22.30 -6.99 3.66
CA CYS A 262 22.22 -5.55 3.77
C CYS A 262 23.31 -4.97 2.88
N PRO A 263 22.99 -4.44 1.69
CA PRO A 263 23.93 -3.53 1.08
C PRO A 263 24.05 -2.32 2.04
N PRO A 264 25.27 -1.81 2.27
CA PRO A 264 25.50 -0.64 3.11
C PRO A 264 24.79 0.59 2.53
N PRO A 265 24.59 1.66 3.35
CA PRO A 265 23.96 2.91 2.92
C PRO A 265 24.70 3.63 1.76
N ASP A 266 25.89 3.18 1.38
CA ASP A 266 26.60 3.61 0.17
C ASP A 266 26.17 2.81 -1.06
N ILE A 267 24.90 2.94 -1.46
CA ILE A 267 24.51 2.73 -2.87
C ILE A 267 23.67 3.93 -3.31
N VAL A 268 24.29 5.11 -3.21
CA VAL A 268 24.09 6.19 -4.19
C VAL A 268 25.29 6.11 -5.12
N GLN A 269 25.38 5.06 -5.94
CA GLN A 269 26.17 5.01 -7.17
C GLN A 269 25.97 3.65 -7.87
N ASN A 270 25.26 3.70 -8.99
CA ASN A 270 25.56 2.97 -10.22
C ASN A 270 25.86 1.46 -10.12
N SER A 271 24.83 0.61 -10.09
CA SER A 271 24.90 -0.78 -10.60
C SER A 271 23.50 -1.30 -10.97
N PRO A 272 23.33 -2.05 -12.07
CA PRO A 272 22.05 -2.70 -12.38
C PRO A 272 21.86 -3.89 -11.43
N ILE A 273 20.86 -3.81 -10.55
CA ILE A 273 20.46 -4.98 -9.76
C ILE A 273 19.71 -5.92 -10.71
N SER A 274 20.40 -6.94 -11.21
CA SER A 274 19.79 -8.13 -11.78
C SER A 274 19.08 -8.87 -10.66
N PHE A 275 17.75 -8.93 -10.72
CA PHE A 275 16.98 -9.89 -9.93
C PHE A 275 17.24 -11.30 -10.49
N PRO A 276 17.62 -12.29 -9.67
CA PRO A 276 17.48 -13.68 -10.08
C PRO A 276 15.98 -13.96 -10.22
N LEU A 277 15.54 -14.29 -11.43
CA LEU A 277 14.27 -14.97 -11.63
C LEU A 277 14.31 -16.25 -10.78
N MET A 278 13.31 -16.41 -9.90
CA MET A 278 13.01 -17.72 -9.33
C MET A 278 12.58 -18.63 -10.49
N SER A 279 13.53 -19.38 -11.03
CA SER A 279 13.27 -20.61 -11.77
C SER A 279 13.74 -21.79 -10.95
N ASP A 280 12.90 -22.83 -10.95
CA ASP A 280 13.14 -24.21 -10.52
C ASP A 280 12.60 -24.62 -9.15
N HIS A 281 11.28 -24.76 -9.09
CA HIS A 281 10.64 -25.97 -8.56
C HIS A 281 9.19 -26.10 -9.07
N TYR A 282 9.04 -26.55 -10.31
CA TYR A 282 7.85 -27.27 -10.77
C TYR A 282 8.28 -28.33 -11.79
N SER A 283 8.64 -29.51 -11.29
CA SER A 283 8.66 -30.71 -12.13
C SER A 283 7.21 -31.16 -12.34
N GLY A 284 6.61 -30.77 -13.45
CA GLY A 284 5.29 -31.24 -13.88
C GLY A 284 5.32 -31.50 -15.38
N LYS A 285 5.41 -32.78 -15.76
CA LYS A 285 5.27 -33.24 -17.14
C LYS A 285 3.94 -32.74 -17.72
N LEU A 286 3.99 -32.01 -18.83
CA LEU A 286 2.83 -31.78 -19.70
C LEU A 286 2.66 -33.01 -20.62
N PRO A 287 1.44 -33.53 -20.83
CA PRO A 287 1.19 -34.55 -21.82
C PRO A 287 1.15 -33.94 -23.23
N GLU A 288 1.78 -34.62 -24.19
CA GLU A 288 1.59 -34.40 -25.61
C GLU A 288 0.12 -34.59 -25.98
N GLN A 289 -0.45 -33.64 -26.72
CA GLN A 289 -1.69 -33.85 -27.47
C GLN A 289 -1.34 -33.83 -28.96
N THR A 290 -1.51 -35.00 -29.55
CA THR A 290 -1.75 -35.27 -30.98
C THR A 290 -3.04 -34.63 -31.46
#